data_AF-A2BLW0-F1
#
_entry.id   AF-A2BLW0-F1
#
_cell.length_a   1.000
_cell.length_b   1.000
_cell.length_c   1.000
_cell.angle_alpha   90.00
_cell.angle_beta   90.00
_cell.angle_gamma   90.00
#
_symmetry.space_group_name_H-M   'P 1'
#
loop_
_entity.id
_entity.type
_entity.pdbx_description
1 polymer ?
#
loop_
_entity_poly.entity_id
_entity_poly.type
_entity_poly.pdbx_seq_one_letter_code
_entity_poly.pdbx_strand_id
1 'polypeptide(L)'
;MGAAASSGIPEVARLALKLGASFTILGTVKEAIEVFKPDHVVVVSRDYGEPVVPEEYASKLLERKGRIMLVFGGIDPAPSKDVAGLGDAIYPANTRSRLGPIAEAALILYPIARISQGTA
;
A
#
# COMPACT_ATOMS: atom_id res chain seq x y z
N MET A 1 0.76 10.14 -22.23
CA MET A 1 -0.19 9.48 -21.32
C MET A 1 -0.63 8.18 -21.96
N GLY A 2 -0.39 7.04 -21.31
CA GLY A 2 -0.71 5.72 -21.89
C GLY A 2 -2.20 5.42 -21.85
N ALA A 3 -2.68 4.64 -22.81
CA ALA A 3 -4.09 4.28 -22.98
C ALA A 3 -4.78 3.75 -21.71
N ALA A 4 -4.03 3.06 -20.84
CA ALA A 4 -4.54 2.54 -19.57
C ALA A 4 -4.84 3.63 -18.53
N ALA A 5 -4.06 4.73 -18.51
CA ALA A 5 -4.30 5.84 -17.59
C ALA A 5 -5.51 6.68 -18.04
N SER A 6 -5.73 6.82 -19.36
CA SER A 6 -6.85 7.58 -19.90
C SER A 6 -8.22 6.96 -19.64
N SER A 7 -8.33 5.64 -19.50
CA SER A 7 -9.58 4.95 -19.17
C SER A 7 -9.69 4.58 -17.69
N GLY A 8 -8.59 4.10 -17.08
CA GLY A 8 -8.61 3.58 -15.71
C GLY A 8 -8.86 4.65 -14.65
N ILE A 9 -8.30 5.84 -14.80
CA ILE A 9 -8.49 6.94 -13.83
C ILE A 9 -9.97 7.35 -13.71
N PRO A 10 -10.68 7.67 -14.82
CA PRO A 10 -12.11 7.98 -14.75
C PRO A 10 -12.95 6.85 -14.16
N GLU A 11 -12.60 5.60 -14.45
CA GLU A 11 -13.31 4.42 -13.93
C GLU A 11 -13.17 4.29 -12.41
N VAL A 12 -11.93 4.39 -11.90
CA VAL A 12 -11.65 4.33 -10.46
C VAL A 12 -12.29 5.51 -9.73
N ALA A 13 -12.22 6.73 -10.29
CA ALA A 13 -12.87 7.89 -9.69
C ALA A 13 -14.40 7.70 -9.58
N ARG A 14 -15.04 7.16 -10.63
CA ARG A 14 -16.48 6.84 -10.60
C ARG A 14 -16.81 5.78 -9.56
N LEU A 15 -15.98 4.74 -9.44
CA LEU A 15 -16.17 3.68 -8.45
C LEU A 15 -16.04 4.23 -7.02
N ALA A 16 -15.02 5.05 -6.76
CA ALA A 16 -14.81 5.66 -5.45
C ALA A 16 -16.02 6.50 -5.01
N LEU A 17 -16.57 7.32 -5.92
CA LEU A 17 -17.79 8.10 -5.66
C LEU A 17 -19.00 7.22 -5.32
N LYS A 18 -19.19 6.10 -6.03
CA LYS A 18 -20.29 5.15 -5.75
C LYS A 18 -20.15 4.48 -4.39
N LEU A 19 -18.91 4.27 -3.93
CA LEU A 19 -18.60 3.61 -2.66
C LEU A 19 -18.49 4.59 -1.48
N GLY A 20 -18.66 5.91 -1.71
CA GLY A 20 -18.39 6.93 -0.68
C GLY A 20 -16.92 6.95 -0.23
N ALA A 21 -16.02 6.44 -1.06
CA ALA A 21 -14.58 6.35 -0.77
C ALA A 21 -13.85 7.60 -1.29
N SER A 22 -12.74 7.94 -0.63
CA SER A 22 -11.84 9.00 -1.10
C SER A 22 -10.89 8.47 -2.17
N PHE A 23 -10.65 9.28 -3.21
CA PHE A 23 -9.69 8.98 -4.27
C PHE A 23 -8.94 10.27 -4.66
N THR A 24 -7.62 10.18 -4.78
CA THR A 24 -6.75 11.32 -5.10
C THR A 24 -5.60 10.86 -5.98
N ILE A 25 -5.20 11.71 -6.92
CA ILE A 25 -4.09 11.45 -7.84
C ILE A 25 -3.00 12.47 -7.53
N LEU A 26 -1.80 11.98 -7.24
CA LEU A 26 -0.61 12.77 -6.98
C LEU A 26 0.53 12.29 -7.87
N GLY A 27 1.53 13.13 -8.09
CA GLY A 27 2.65 12.83 -8.98
C GLY A 27 3.66 11.86 -8.38
N THR A 28 3.86 11.87 -7.06
CA THR A 28 4.84 11.01 -6.39
C THR A 28 4.41 10.56 -4.99
N VAL A 29 5.07 9.52 -4.46
CA VAL A 29 4.89 9.10 -3.06
C VAL A 29 5.34 10.18 -2.08
N LYS A 30 6.39 10.94 -2.40
CA LYS A 30 6.86 12.07 -1.57
C LYS A 30 5.79 13.15 -1.43
N GLU A 31 5.13 13.49 -2.53
CA GLU A 31 4.01 14.43 -2.54
C GLU A 31 2.82 13.89 -1.72
N ALA A 32 2.52 12.59 -1.81
CA ALA A 32 1.50 11.97 -0.96
C ALA A 32 1.85 12.09 0.53
N ILE A 33 3.10 11.85 0.91
CA ILE A 33 3.55 12.01 2.31
C ILE A 33 3.41 13.47 2.75
N GLU A 34 3.76 14.44 1.91
CA GLU A 34 3.63 15.87 2.21
C GLU A 34 2.17 16.30 2.43
N VAL A 35 1.27 15.86 1.54
CA VAL A 35 -0.16 16.21 1.57
C VAL A 35 -0.86 15.52 2.75
N PHE A 36 -0.67 14.21 2.90
CA PHE A 36 -1.41 13.44 3.89
C PHE A 36 -0.75 13.47 5.27
N LYS A 37 0.54 13.78 5.38
CA LYS A 37 1.32 13.82 6.64
C LYS A 37 1.12 12.56 7.51
N PRO A 38 1.33 11.35 6.97
CA PRO A 38 1.21 10.13 7.76
C PRO A 38 2.25 10.08 8.88
N ASP A 39 1.92 9.44 9.99
CA ASP A 39 2.85 9.21 11.11
C ASP A 39 3.81 8.05 10.79
N HIS A 40 3.36 7.11 9.95
CA HIS A 40 4.15 5.97 9.52
C HIS A 40 3.96 5.70 8.02
N VAL A 41 5.06 5.41 7.33
CA VAL A 41 5.06 4.98 5.92
C VAL A 41 5.61 3.56 5.87
N VAL A 42 4.90 2.68 5.17
CA VAL A 42 5.31 1.30 4.93
C VAL A 42 5.28 1.06 3.44
N VAL A 43 6.39 0.54 2.90
CA VAL A 43 6.53 0.31 1.47
C VAL A 43 6.64 -1.18 1.20
N VAL A 44 5.74 -1.71 0.37
CA VAL A 44 5.81 -3.12 -0.04
C VAL A 44 6.79 -3.26 -1.20
N SER A 45 8.00 -3.70 -0.88
CA SER A 45 9.09 -3.90 -1.85
C SER A 45 9.82 -5.20 -1.56
N ARG A 46 9.77 -6.13 -2.53
CA ARG A 46 10.50 -7.40 -2.43
C ARG A 46 12.01 -7.22 -2.53
N ASP A 47 12.47 -6.22 -3.27
CA ASP A 47 13.89 -6.03 -3.58
C ASP A 47 14.65 -5.28 -2.47
N TYR A 48 13.93 -4.50 -1.65
CA TYR A 48 14.53 -3.61 -0.65
C TYR A 48 13.92 -3.73 0.75
N GLY A 49 12.92 -4.59 0.94
CA GLY A 49 12.21 -4.76 2.21
C GLY A 49 12.60 -6.02 2.97
N GLU A 50 12.20 -6.07 4.23
CA GLU A 50 12.35 -7.26 5.08
C GLU A 50 11.16 -8.23 4.92
N PRO A 51 11.38 -9.55 4.98
CA PRO A 51 10.29 -10.51 4.95
C PRO A 51 9.43 -10.41 6.21
N VAL A 52 8.12 -10.39 6.05
CA VAL A 52 7.17 -10.37 7.16
C VAL A 52 6.09 -11.43 7.00
N VAL A 53 5.69 -12.05 8.12
CA VAL A 53 4.46 -12.83 8.19
C VAL A 53 3.29 -11.84 8.27
N PRO A 54 2.37 -11.81 7.28
CA PRO A 54 1.35 -10.76 7.20
C PRO A 54 0.48 -10.64 8.45
N GLU A 55 0.12 -11.77 9.08
CA GLU A 55 -0.69 -11.81 10.30
C GLU A 55 0.02 -11.15 11.49
N GLU A 56 1.29 -11.48 11.70
CA GLU A 56 2.08 -10.89 12.79
C GLU A 56 2.36 -9.41 12.55
N TYR A 57 2.61 -9.05 11.29
CA TYR A 57 2.89 -7.68 10.89
C TYR A 57 1.65 -6.79 11.05
N ALA A 58 0.46 -7.31 10.76
CA ALA A 58 -0.78 -6.57 10.96
C ALA A 58 -0.98 -6.20 12.44
N SER A 59 -0.72 -7.11 13.39
CA SER A 59 -0.78 -6.80 14.81
C SER A 59 0.23 -5.70 15.19
N LYS A 60 1.49 -5.83 14.73
CA LYS A 60 2.53 -4.81 14.96
C LYS A 60 2.16 -3.45 14.37
N LEU A 61 1.50 -3.43 13.20
CA LEU A 61 1.05 -2.19 12.58
C LEU A 61 -0.09 -1.55 13.38
N LEU A 62 -1.05 -2.34 13.86
CA LEU A 62 -2.18 -1.83 14.65
C LEU A 62 -1.78 -1.30 16.02
N GLU A 63 -0.67 -1.78 16.58
CA GLU A 63 -0.06 -1.21 17.80
C GLU A 63 0.55 0.18 17.57
N ARG A 64 0.89 0.53 16.32
CA ARG A 64 1.38 1.87 15.99
C ARG A 64 0.24 2.87 16.09
N LYS A 65 0.46 3.94 16.84
CA LYS A 65 -0.49 5.05 16.94
C LYS A 65 -0.36 5.95 15.71
N GLY A 66 -1.48 6.54 15.28
CA GLY A 66 -1.50 7.53 14.20
C GLY A 66 -1.86 6.96 12.84
N ARG A 67 -1.64 7.76 11.79
CA ARG A 67 -2.01 7.46 10.40
C ARG A 67 -0.89 6.70 9.71
N ILE A 68 -1.24 5.54 9.17
CA ILE A 68 -0.33 4.67 8.43
C ILE A 68 -0.59 4.82 6.94
N MET A 69 0.45 5.11 6.16
CA MET A 69 0.43 5.06 4.71
C MET A 69 1.06 3.76 4.23
N LEU A 70 0.29 2.93 3.54
CA LEU A 70 0.78 1.72 2.87
C LEU A 70 1.02 2.03 1.38
N VAL A 71 2.23 1.75 0.90
CA VAL A 71 2.65 2.01 -0.47
C VAL A 71 2.86 0.69 -1.20
N PHE A 72 2.12 0.49 -2.29
CA PHE A 72 2.24 -0.67 -3.16
C PHE A 72 2.77 -0.24 -4.52
N GLY A 73 3.75 -0.97 -5.06
CA GLY A 73 4.24 -0.72 -6.42
C GLY A 73 3.22 -1.12 -7.48
N GLY A 74 3.24 -0.47 -8.64
CA GLY A 74 2.40 -0.83 -9.79
C GLY A 74 2.67 -2.25 -10.31
N ILE A 75 2.02 -2.66 -11.42
CA ILE A 75 2.26 -4.00 -12.01
C ILE A 75 3.73 -4.13 -12.44
N ASP A 76 4.25 -3.10 -13.12
CA ASP A 76 5.65 -2.95 -13.52
C ASP A 76 5.89 -1.44 -13.75
N PRO A 77 6.88 -0.77 -13.12
CA PRO A 77 7.94 -1.31 -12.26
C PRO A 77 7.56 -1.53 -10.79
N ALA A 78 8.32 -2.39 -10.11
CA ALA A 78 8.36 -2.46 -8.64
C ALA A 78 8.88 -1.14 -8.03
N PRO A 79 8.66 -0.88 -6.73
CA PRO A 79 9.16 0.34 -6.10
C PRO A 79 10.68 0.44 -6.19
N SER A 80 11.19 1.59 -6.62
CA SER A 80 12.62 1.87 -6.64
C SER A 80 13.20 1.94 -5.22
N LYS A 81 14.54 1.88 -5.11
CA LYS A 81 15.26 2.05 -3.85
C LYS A 81 14.89 3.37 -3.14
N ASP A 82 14.73 4.44 -3.91
CA ASP A 82 14.37 5.75 -3.38
C ASP A 82 12.97 5.77 -2.78
N VAL A 83 12.02 5.03 -3.36
CA VAL A 83 10.67 4.89 -2.82
C VAL A 83 10.68 3.99 -1.58
N ALA A 84 11.40 2.87 -1.63
CA ALA A 84 11.56 1.97 -0.49
C ALA A 84 12.17 2.67 0.73
N GLY A 85 13.10 3.61 0.52
CA GLY A 85 13.72 4.40 1.58
C GLY A 85 12.85 5.48 2.21
N LEU A 86 11.59 5.66 1.79
CA LEU A 86 10.66 6.65 2.37
C LEU A 86 9.99 6.17 3.67
N GLY A 87 10.20 4.91 4.06
CA GLY A 87 9.60 4.32 5.25
C GLY A 87 10.12 2.92 5.52
N ASP A 88 9.36 2.14 6.29
CA ASP A 88 9.69 0.75 6.59
C ASP A 88 9.36 -0.12 5.36
N ALA A 89 10.39 -0.66 4.70
CA ALA A 89 10.22 -1.52 3.54
C ALA A 89 10.00 -2.98 3.98
N ILE A 90 8.96 -3.62 3.45
CA ILE A 90 8.61 -5.02 3.77
C ILE A 90 8.15 -5.81 2.54
N TYR A 91 8.10 -7.14 2.65
CA TYR A 91 7.37 -7.99 1.72
C TYR A 91 6.79 -9.24 2.40
N PRO A 92 5.70 -9.84 1.88
CA PRO A 92 5.17 -11.08 2.44
C PRO A 92 6.19 -12.22 2.35
N ALA A 93 6.54 -12.79 3.50
CA ALA A 93 7.47 -13.91 3.62
C ALA A 93 6.98 -15.15 2.84
N ASN A 94 7.89 -16.09 2.57
CA ASN A 94 7.61 -17.35 1.86
C ASN A 94 7.10 -17.21 0.41
N THR A 95 7.23 -16.04 -0.18
CA THR A 95 6.90 -15.81 -1.59
C THR A 95 8.13 -16.08 -2.46
N ARG A 96 7.98 -16.74 -3.61
CA ARG A 96 9.09 -17.07 -4.53
C ARG A 96 9.46 -15.92 -5.48
N SER A 97 8.49 -15.11 -5.81
CA SER A 97 8.61 -13.94 -6.69
C SER A 97 7.66 -12.85 -6.22
N ARG A 98 7.78 -11.66 -6.81
CA ARG A 98 6.81 -10.60 -6.58
C ARG A 98 5.40 -11.10 -6.93
N LEU A 99 4.45 -10.88 -6.03
CA LEU A 99 3.06 -11.34 -6.23
C LEU A 99 2.24 -10.31 -7.03
N GLY A 100 2.71 -9.07 -7.10
CA GLY A 100 2.05 -7.96 -7.76
C GLY A 100 1.13 -7.19 -6.80
N PRO A 101 0.72 -5.97 -7.18
CA PRO A 101 0.07 -5.02 -6.28
C PRO A 101 -1.19 -5.56 -5.62
N ILE A 102 -2.02 -6.26 -6.40
CA ILE A 102 -3.34 -6.72 -5.93
C ILE A 102 -3.17 -7.81 -4.86
N ALA A 103 -2.31 -8.80 -5.13
CA ALA A 103 -2.05 -9.88 -4.19
C ALA A 103 -1.29 -9.39 -2.95
N GLU A 104 -0.32 -8.50 -3.14
CA GLU A 104 0.40 -7.82 -2.05
C GLU A 104 -0.57 -7.02 -1.16
N ALA A 105 -1.46 -6.24 -1.76
CA ALA A 105 -2.47 -5.48 -1.03
C ALA A 105 -3.44 -6.40 -0.29
N ALA A 106 -3.93 -7.47 -0.93
CA ALA A 106 -4.83 -8.42 -0.28
C ALA A 106 -4.18 -9.09 0.94
N LEU A 107 -2.94 -9.58 0.81
CA LEU A 107 -2.22 -10.24 1.91
C LEU A 107 -1.93 -9.31 3.09
N ILE A 108 -1.62 -8.03 2.82
CA ILE A 108 -1.31 -7.07 3.89
C ILE A 108 -2.59 -6.48 4.50
N LEU A 109 -3.58 -6.11 3.69
CA LEU A 109 -4.79 -5.42 4.16
C LEU A 109 -5.80 -6.36 4.82
N TYR A 110 -5.92 -7.62 4.37
CA TYR A 110 -6.93 -8.53 4.90
C TYR A 110 -6.76 -8.83 6.40
N PRO A 111 -5.55 -9.18 6.90
CA PRO A 111 -5.35 -9.38 8.33
C PRO A 111 -5.63 -8.12 9.15
N ILE A 112 -5.23 -6.93 8.64
CA ILE A 112 -5.52 -5.63 9.28
C ILE A 112 -7.04 -5.44 9.41
N ALA A 113 -7.79 -5.58 8.32
CA ALA A 113 -9.23 -5.40 8.32
C ALA A 113 -9.94 -6.39 9.26
N ARG A 114 -9.50 -7.67 9.26
CA ARG A 114 -10.06 -8.72 10.10
C ARG A 114 -9.83 -8.46 11.59
N ILE A 115 -8.63 -8.01 11.98
CA ILE A 115 -8.31 -7.72 13.39
C ILE A 115 -9.08 -6.48 13.86
N SER A 116 -9.11 -5.42 13.05
CA SER A 116 -9.82 -4.17 13.38
C SER A 116 -11.33 -4.36 13.53
N GLN A 117 -11.95 -5.29 12.80
CA GLN A 117 -13.37 -5.61 12.95
C GLN A 117 -13.68 -6.48 14.18
N GLY A 118 -12.71 -7.21 14.71
CA GLY A 118 -12.84 -8.00 15.94
C GLY A 118 -12.61 -7.20 17.23
N THR A 119 -12.25 -5.92 17.11
CA THR A 119 -11.99 -5.01 18.26
C THR A 119 -13.11 -3.98 18.47
N ALA A 120 -14.24 -4.12 17.78
CA ALA A 120 -15.44 -3.31 17.92
C ALA A 120 -16.45 -3.93 18.90
#